data_AF-A0A497YI74-F1
#
_entry.id   AF-A0A497YI74-F1
#
_cell.length_a   1.000
_cell.length_b   1.000
_cell.length_c   1.000
_cell.angle_alpha   90.00
_cell.angle_beta   90.00
_cell.angle_gamma   90.00
#
_symmetry.space_group_name_H-M   'P 1'
#
loop_
_entity.id
_entity.type
_entity.pdbx_description
1 polymer ?
#
loop_
_entity_poly.entity_id
_entity_poly.type
_entity_poly.pdbx_seq_one_letter_code
_entity_poly.pdbx_strand_id
1 'polypeptide(L)'
;MLKSVIEWTWVLAIFGVAALIGNWFGMDVLPWEAIPGMLVLIAVSLVGLMLEKALPFSMPAVGYIGILAIIISLPWFPGSDYVVAWTSQIGILALATPILAYAGISVGSNWADFRKLGFRSFLVAIAVFLGTFIGSALIAEVILRWQGII
;
A
#
# COMPACT_ATOMS: atom_id res chain seq x y z
N MET A 1 7.69 11.40 19.99
CA MET A 1 7.25 11.67 18.59
C MET A 1 8.42 11.76 17.62
N LEU A 2 9.40 12.64 17.81
CA LEU A 2 10.55 12.80 16.89
C LEU A 2 11.31 11.50 16.57
N LYS A 3 11.60 10.67 17.59
CA LYS A 3 12.25 9.35 17.37
C LYS A 3 11.40 8.41 16.49
N SER A 4 10.08 8.39 16.68
CA SER A 4 9.22 7.56 15.82
C SER A 4 9.15 8.09 14.39
N VAL A 5 9.10 9.42 14.22
CA VAL A 5 9.07 10.03 12.87
C VAL A 5 10.36 9.74 12.11
N ILE A 6 11.52 9.77 12.78
CA ILE A 6 12.79 9.45 12.11
C ILE A 6 12.83 7.97 11.71
N GLU A 7 12.40 7.06 12.58
CA GLU A 7 12.30 5.62 12.29
C GLU A 7 11.39 5.33 11.10
N TRP A 8 10.18 5.93 11.09
CA TRP A 8 9.25 5.78 9.97
C TRP A 8 9.81 6.32 8.67
N THR A 9 10.47 7.47 8.72
CA THR A 9 11.09 8.07 7.54
C THR A 9 12.16 7.15 6.96
N TRP A 10 13.00 6.56 7.80
CA TRP A 10 14.01 5.59 7.34
C TRP A 10 13.39 4.34 6.71
N VAL A 11 12.37 3.77 7.36
CA VAL A 11 11.68 2.58 6.83
C VAL A 11 11.02 2.91 5.48
N LEU A 12 10.28 4.01 5.41
CA LEU A 12 9.61 4.45 4.18
C LEU A 12 10.61 4.80 3.07
N ALA A 13 11.76 5.39 3.41
CA ALA A 13 12.82 5.66 2.44
C ALA A 13 13.43 4.37 1.88
N ILE A 14 13.73 3.38 2.72
CA ILE A 14 14.25 2.08 2.27
C ILE A 14 13.24 1.38 1.36
N PHE A 15 11.97 1.34 1.77
CA PHE A 15 10.90 0.74 0.97
C PHE A 15 10.68 1.52 -0.34
N GLY A 16 10.73 2.85 -0.30
CA GLY A 16 10.59 3.70 -1.47
C GLY A 16 11.71 3.50 -2.49
N VAL A 17 12.97 3.41 -2.04
CA VAL A 17 14.11 3.10 -2.92
C VAL A 17 13.98 1.70 -3.52
N ALA A 18 13.65 0.69 -2.71
CA ALA A 18 13.43 -0.66 -3.19
C ALA A 18 12.28 -0.74 -4.21
N ALA A 19 11.20 0.00 -3.97
CA ALA A 19 10.07 0.10 -4.89
C ALA A 19 10.43 0.86 -6.17
N LEU A 20 11.23 1.93 -6.13
CA LEU A 20 11.70 2.63 -7.33
C LEU A 20 12.56 1.71 -8.21
N ILE A 21 13.44 0.91 -7.60
CA ILE A 21 14.22 -0.10 -8.30
C ILE A 21 13.29 -1.15 -8.92
N GLY A 22 12.33 -1.67 -8.14
CA GLY A 22 11.35 -2.63 -8.64
C GLY A 22 10.46 -2.06 -9.76
N ASN A 23 10.14 -0.77 -9.72
CA ASN A 23 9.35 -0.09 -10.73
C ASN A 23 10.13 0.02 -12.04
N TRP A 24 11.43 0.31 -11.96
CA TRP A 24 12.28 0.37 -13.14
C TRP A 24 12.42 -0.99 -13.82
N PHE A 25 12.67 -2.06 -13.06
CA PHE A 25 12.79 -3.40 -13.63
C PHE A 25 11.46 -4.04 -14.04
N GLY A 26 10.36 -3.67 -13.39
CA GLY A 26 9.06 -4.30 -13.58
C GLY A 26 8.14 -3.58 -14.58
N MET A 27 8.28 -2.27 -14.73
CA MET A 27 7.37 -1.43 -15.52
C MET A 27 8.10 -0.58 -16.58
N ASP A 28 9.42 -0.72 -16.72
CA ASP A 28 10.30 0.03 -17.64
C ASP A 28 10.23 1.57 -17.49
N VAL A 29 9.74 2.06 -16.34
CA VAL A 29 9.69 3.49 -16.03
C VAL A 29 11.03 3.93 -15.46
N LEU A 30 11.60 5.01 -16.00
CA LEU A 30 12.88 5.51 -15.52
C LEU A 30 12.75 6.01 -14.07
N PRO A 31 13.70 5.71 -13.17
CA PRO A 31 13.60 6.09 -11.76
C PRO A 31 13.37 7.59 -11.55
N TRP A 32 13.95 8.44 -12.39
CA TRP A 32 13.80 9.89 -12.27
C TRP A 32 12.37 10.39 -12.54
N GLU A 33 11.60 9.68 -13.37
CA GLU A 33 10.18 9.99 -13.64
C GLU A 33 9.29 9.57 -12.46
N ALA A 34 9.66 8.49 -11.76
CA ALA A 34 8.90 7.92 -10.65
C ALA A 34 9.23 8.55 -9.28
N ILE A 35 10.38 9.23 -9.14
CA ILE A 35 10.80 9.88 -7.88
C ILE A 35 9.75 10.86 -7.35
N PRO A 36 9.18 11.80 -8.14
CA PRO A 36 8.16 12.72 -7.65
C PRO A 36 6.95 11.98 -7.06
N GLY A 37 6.49 10.92 -7.72
CA GLY A 37 5.39 10.10 -7.23
C GLY A 37 5.73 9.43 -5.91
N MET A 38 6.96 8.93 -5.77
CA MET A 38 7.38 8.20 -4.58
C MET A 38 7.49 9.14 -3.38
N LEU A 39 7.98 10.36 -3.61
CA LEU A 39 8.02 11.41 -2.58
C LEU A 39 6.62 11.77 -2.10
N VAL A 40 5.64 11.87 -3.01
CA VAL A 40 4.23 12.09 -2.63
C VAL A 40 3.72 10.94 -1.77
N LEU A 41 3.92 9.69 -2.18
CA LEU A 41 3.48 8.52 -1.42
C LEU A 41 4.12 8.46 -0.02
N ILE A 42 5.43 8.74 0.09
CA ILE A 42 6.14 8.80 1.37
C ILE A 42 5.60 9.93 2.25
N ALA A 43 5.41 11.13 1.68
CA ALA A 43 4.91 12.27 2.42
C ALA A 43 3.51 12.02 2.99
N VAL A 44 2.58 11.48 2.18
CA VAL A 44 1.23 11.12 2.62
C VAL A 44 1.25 10.05 3.69
N SER A 45 2.13 9.05 3.53
CA SER A 45 2.30 7.98 4.52
C SER A 45 2.80 8.53 5.86
N LEU A 46 3.79 9.43 5.84
CA LEU A 46 4.30 10.09 7.05
C LEU A 46 3.23 10.92 7.73
N VAL A 47 2.48 11.74 6.99
CA VAL A 47 1.41 12.56 7.54
C VAL A 47 0.31 11.67 8.14
N GLY A 48 -0.08 10.59 7.48
CA GLY A 48 -1.07 9.65 7.99
C GLY A 48 -0.63 8.94 9.27
N LEU A 49 0.64 8.50 9.36
CA LEU A 49 1.23 7.94 10.58
C LEU A 49 1.28 8.97 11.72
N MET A 50 1.55 10.24 11.41
CA MET A 50 1.53 11.31 12.40
C MET A 50 0.10 11.60 12.88
N LEU A 51 -0.89 11.58 11.98
CA LEU A 51 -2.30 11.75 12.32
C LEU A 51 -2.81 10.64 13.24
N GLU A 52 -2.44 9.38 12.97
CA GLU A 52 -2.80 8.25 13.83
C GLU A 52 -2.36 8.47 15.28
N LYS A 53 -1.14 8.99 15.49
CA LYS A 53 -0.63 9.27 16.85
C LYS A 53 -1.18 10.54 17.47
N ALA A 54 -1.55 11.52 16.64
CA ALA A 54 -2.01 12.82 17.12
C ALA A 54 -3.51 12.81 17.47
N LEU A 55 -4.29 11.98 16.79
CA LEU A 55 -5.74 11.91 16.97
C LEU A 55 -6.13 10.79 17.94
N PRO A 56 -7.10 11.01 18.84
CA PRO A 56 -7.52 10.03 19.85
C PRO A 56 -8.44 8.92 19.30
N PHE A 57 -8.70 8.89 17.99
CA PHE A 57 -9.58 7.89 17.38
C PHE A 57 -8.82 6.59 17.11
N SER A 58 -9.45 5.44 17.40
CA SER A 58 -8.89 4.09 17.24
C SER A 58 -8.81 3.60 15.78
N MET A 59 -8.66 4.51 14.83
CA MET A 59 -8.55 4.17 13.41
C MET A 59 -7.12 3.76 13.10
N PRO A 60 -6.89 2.63 12.41
CA PRO A 60 -5.54 2.23 11.98
C PRO A 60 -4.91 3.30 11.09
N ALA A 61 -3.59 3.46 11.14
CA ALA A 61 -2.86 4.42 10.31
C ALA A 61 -3.22 4.36 8.81
N VAL A 62 -3.39 3.15 8.27
CA VAL A 62 -3.76 2.90 6.87
C VAL A 62 -5.05 3.63 6.48
N GLY A 63 -6.00 3.75 7.42
CA GLY A 63 -7.23 4.50 7.22
C GLY A 63 -6.97 6.00 7.01
N TYR A 64 -6.14 6.61 7.85
CA TYR A 64 -5.77 8.02 7.70
C TYR A 64 -4.99 8.28 6.42
N ILE A 65 -4.05 7.38 6.08
CA ILE A 65 -3.28 7.45 4.83
C ILE A 65 -4.23 7.40 3.63
N GLY A 66 -5.20 6.48 3.64
CA GLY A 66 -6.19 6.35 2.56
C GLY A 66 -7.06 7.59 2.39
N ILE A 67 -7.58 8.15 3.49
CA ILE A 67 -8.38 9.39 3.45
C ILE A 67 -7.55 10.56 2.92
N LEU A 68 -6.32 10.72 3.40
CA LEU A 68 -5.42 11.77 2.92
C LEU A 68 -5.13 11.61 1.43
N ALA A 69 -4.78 10.40 0.97
CA ALA A 69 -4.52 10.10 -0.43
C ALA A 69 -5.73 10.43 -1.32
N ILE A 70 -6.94 10.12 -0.86
CA ILE A 70 -8.18 10.48 -1.57
C ILE A 70 -8.29 12.01 -1.64
N ILE A 71 -8.19 12.73 -0.52
CA ILE A 71 -8.36 14.19 -0.49
C ILE A 71 -7.41 14.90 -1.48
N ILE A 72 -6.13 14.50 -1.52
CA ILE A 72 -5.15 15.16 -2.40
C ILE A 72 -5.27 14.77 -3.87
N SER A 73 -5.97 13.68 -4.19
CA SER A 73 -6.19 13.22 -5.57
C SER A 73 -7.51 13.71 -6.16
N LEU A 74 -8.34 14.38 -5.37
CA LEU A 74 -9.59 14.96 -5.84
C LEU A 74 -9.31 16.18 -6.76
N PRO A 75 -10.07 16.34 -7.85
CA PRO A 75 -9.80 17.35 -8.88
C PRO A 75 -9.92 18.80 -8.40
N TRP A 76 -10.55 19.05 -7.24
CA TRP A 76 -10.64 20.37 -6.64
C TRP A 76 -9.49 20.70 -5.70
N PHE A 77 -8.61 19.72 -5.39
CA PHE A 77 -7.47 19.93 -4.51
C PHE A 77 -6.33 20.61 -5.28
N PRO A 78 -5.72 21.68 -4.75
CA PRO A 78 -4.66 22.39 -5.46
C PRO A 78 -3.47 21.46 -5.74
N GLY A 79 -3.12 21.31 -7.01
CA GLY A 79 -2.02 20.44 -7.44
C GLY A 79 -2.39 18.96 -7.58
N SER A 80 -3.68 18.61 -7.58
CA SER A 80 -4.17 17.24 -7.80
C SER A 80 -3.65 16.64 -9.12
N ASP A 81 -3.57 17.43 -10.19
CA ASP A 81 -3.12 16.96 -11.50
C ASP A 81 -1.67 16.46 -11.45
N TYR A 82 -0.81 17.16 -10.70
CA TYR A 82 0.58 16.75 -10.49
C TYR A 82 0.66 15.50 -9.60
N VAL A 83 -0.12 15.45 -8.53
CA VAL A 83 -0.19 14.28 -7.63
C VAL A 83 -0.58 13.03 -8.41
N VAL A 84 -1.64 13.12 -9.22
CA VAL A 84 -2.13 11.99 -10.02
C VAL A 84 -1.12 11.62 -11.10
N ALA A 85 -0.58 12.60 -11.85
CA ALA A 85 0.37 12.33 -12.94
C ALA A 85 1.70 11.74 -12.45
N TRP A 86 2.17 12.11 -11.27
CA TRP A 86 3.40 11.57 -10.69
C TRP A 86 3.19 10.20 -10.07
N THR A 87 2.08 9.99 -9.36
CA THR A 87 1.79 8.70 -8.73
C THR A 87 1.42 7.64 -9.75
N SER A 88 0.88 8.00 -10.92
CA SER A 88 0.60 7.07 -12.02
C SER A 88 1.86 6.43 -12.63
N GLN A 89 3.04 7.01 -12.39
CA GLN A 89 4.32 6.44 -12.82
C GLN A 89 4.79 5.28 -11.93
N ILE A 90 4.07 4.98 -10.84
CA ILE A 90 4.44 3.93 -9.89
C ILE A 90 3.48 2.76 -10.03
N GLY A 91 4.01 1.64 -10.51
CA GLY A 91 3.28 0.39 -10.56
C GLY A 91 2.98 -0.17 -9.17
N ILE A 92 1.75 -0.63 -8.96
CA ILE A 92 1.32 -1.24 -7.69
C ILE A 92 2.21 -2.45 -7.33
N LEU A 93 2.61 -3.24 -8.33
CA LEU A 93 3.49 -4.40 -8.13
C LEU A 93 4.86 -4.01 -7.59
N ALA A 94 5.39 -2.84 -7.98
CA ALA A 94 6.67 -2.35 -7.49
C ALA A 94 6.64 -2.07 -5.98
N LEU A 95 5.51 -1.59 -5.47
CA LEU A 95 5.28 -1.39 -4.04
C LEU A 95 5.14 -2.72 -3.28
N ALA A 96 4.60 -3.76 -3.92
CA ALA A 96 4.43 -5.08 -3.32
C ALA A 96 5.76 -5.80 -3.07
N THR A 97 6.77 -5.59 -3.92
CA THR A 97 8.08 -6.24 -3.85
C THR A 97 8.77 -6.13 -2.48
N PRO A 98 9.03 -4.93 -1.92
CA PRO A 98 9.67 -4.82 -0.61
C PRO A 98 8.80 -5.39 0.53
N ILE A 99 7.47 -5.32 0.41
CA ILE A 99 6.54 -5.89 1.39
C ILE A 99 6.66 -7.43 1.40
N LEU A 100 6.66 -8.05 0.22
CA LEU A 100 6.81 -9.50 0.08
C LEU A 100 8.20 -9.98 0.52
N ALA A 101 9.24 -9.20 0.22
CA ALA A 101 10.59 -9.50 0.71
C ALA A 101 10.64 -9.47 2.24
N TYR A 102 10.09 -8.43 2.88
CA TYR A 102 10.01 -8.34 4.34
C TYR A 102 9.18 -9.48 4.94
N ALA A 103 8.02 -9.80 4.34
CA ALA A 103 7.19 -10.92 4.77
C ALA A 103 7.96 -12.26 4.69
N GLY A 104 8.69 -12.49 3.59
CA GLY A 104 9.52 -13.68 3.42
C GLY A 104 10.64 -13.78 4.46
N ILE A 105 11.35 -12.68 4.72
CA ILE A 105 12.40 -12.62 5.76
C ILE A 105 11.79 -12.86 7.15
N SER A 106 10.65 -12.26 7.45
CA SER A 106 9.94 -12.42 8.72
C SER A 106 9.49 -13.86 8.96
N VAL A 107 8.97 -14.53 7.92
CA VAL A 107 8.61 -15.96 7.98
C VAL A 107 9.85 -16.83 8.16
N GLY A 108 10.94 -16.54 7.44
CA GLY A 108 12.22 -17.24 7.57
C GLY A 108 12.82 -17.12 8.98
N SER A 109 12.75 -15.93 9.58
CA SER A 109 13.23 -15.69 10.95
C SER A 109 12.44 -16.45 12.00
N ASN A 110 11.14 -16.70 11.77
CA ASN A 110 10.25 -17.40 12.69
C ASN A 110 9.83 -18.79 12.15
N TRP A 111 10.75 -19.46 11.44
CA TRP A 111 10.47 -20.71 10.75
C TRP A 111 9.92 -21.83 11.66
N ALA A 112 10.42 -21.91 12.90
CA ALA A 112 9.99 -22.93 13.85
C ALA A 112 8.49 -22.82 14.19
N ASP A 113 7.96 -21.61 14.30
CA ASP A 113 6.54 -21.36 14.55
C ASP A 113 5.72 -21.51 13.28
N PHE A 114 6.27 -21.08 12.13
CA PHE A 114 5.63 -21.28 10.82
C PHE A 114 5.43 -22.76 10.49
N ARG A 115 6.38 -23.63 10.85
CA ARG A 115 6.25 -25.08 10.63
C ARG A 115 5.10 -25.70 11.41
N LYS A 116 4.70 -25.14 12.57
CA LYS A 116 3.58 -25.63 13.38
C LYS A 116 2.22 -25.35 12.74
N LEU A 117 2.10 -24.28 11.95
CA LEU A 117 0.89 -23.94 11.19
C LEU A 117 0.55 -25.00 10.12
N GLY A 118 1.58 -25.62 9.52
CA GLY A 118 1.47 -26.75 8.62
C GLY A 118 0.49 -26.55 7.46
N PHE A 119 -0.12 -27.63 6.99
CA PHE A 119 -1.04 -27.63 5.85
C PHE A 119 -2.34 -26.84 6.10
N ARG A 120 -2.73 -26.64 7.37
CA ARG A 120 -3.95 -25.89 7.71
C ARG A 120 -3.85 -24.44 7.26
N SER A 121 -2.67 -23.82 7.36
CA SER A 121 -2.47 -22.46 6.88
C SER A 121 -2.63 -22.31 5.38
N PHE A 122 -2.26 -23.33 4.60
CA PHE A 122 -2.44 -23.31 3.15
C PHE A 122 -3.93 -23.32 2.76
N LEU A 123 -4.74 -24.18 3.41
CA LEU A 123 -6.18 -24.20 3.21
C LEU A 123 -6.86 -22.88 3.61
N VAL A 124 -6.44 -22.32 4.75
CA VAL A 124 -6.95 -21.01 5.19
C VAL A 124 -6.57 -19.91 4.19
N ALA A 125 -5.35 -19.91 3.66
CA ALA A 125 -4.94 -18.94 2.64
C ALA A 125 -5.81 -19.04 1.38
N ILE A 126 -6.07 -20.24 0.87
CA ILE A 126 -6.98 -20.45 -0.27
C ILE A 126 -8.38 -19.91 0.05
N ALA A 127 -8.93 -20.26 1.21
CA ALA A 127 -10.26 -19.80 1.62
C ALA A 127 -10.32 -18.27 1.73
N VAL A 128 -9.28 -17.62 2.25
CA VAL A 128 -9.18 -16.16 2.36
C VAL A 128 -9.09 -15.50 0.98
N PHE A 129 -8.24 -16.00 0.08
CA PHE A 129 -8.11 -15.45 -1.26
C PHE A 129 -9.40 -15.62 -2.08
N LEU A 130 -10.00 -16.81 -2.06
CA LEU A 130 -11.27 -17.07 -2.73
C LEU A 130 -12.39 -16.22 -2.13
N GLY A 131 -12.50 -16.15 -0.80
CA GLY A 131 -13.51 -15.36 -0.12
C GLY A 131 -13.40 -13.87 -0.45
N THR A 132 -12.19 -13.32 -0.45
CA THR A 132 -11.95 -11.90 -0.78
C THR A 132 -12.31 -11.61 -2.24
N PHE A 133 -11.92 -12.48 -3.16
CA PHE A 133 -12.21 -12.31 -4.59
C PHE A 133 -13.70 -12.44 -4.89
N ILE A 134 -14.32 -13.54 -4.45
CA ILE A 134 -15.75 -13.81 -4.68
C ILE A 134 -16.62 -12.74 -3.98
N GLY A 135 -16.29 -12.37 -2.75
CA GLY A 135 -17.00 -11.31 -2.02
C GLY A 135 -16.95 -9.98 -2.76
N SER A 136 -15.77 -9.58 -3.23
CA SER A 136 -15.60 -8.34 -4.02
C SER A 136 -16.36 -8.41 -5.35
N ALA A 137 -16.32 -9.56 -6.04
CA ALA A 137 -17.03 -9.77 -7.29
C ALA A 137 -18.56 -9.70 -7.12
N LEU A 138 -19.10 -10.30 -6.05
CA LEU A 138 -20.53 -10.25 -5.74
C LEU A 138 -21.00 -8.82 -5.45
N ILE A 139 -20.23 -8.06 -4.66
CA ILE A 139 -20.55 -6.65 -4.38
C ILE A 139 -20.52 -5.83 -5.67
N ALA A 140 -19.50 -6.01 -6.50
CA ALA A 140 -19.39 -5.34 -7.80
C ALA A 140 -20.58 -5.69 -8.71
N GLU A 141 -20.93 -6.97 -8.83
CA GLU A 141 -22.07 -7.44 -9.62
C GLU A 141 -23.39 -6.79 -9.18
N VAL A 142 -23.66 -6.76 -7.87
CA VAL A 142 -24.89 -6.16 -7.32
C VAL A 142 -24.94 -4.65 -7.62
N ILE A 143 -23.85 -3.92 -7.38
CA ILE A 143 -23.81 -2.47 -7.58
C ILE A 143 -23.91 -2.12 -9.07
N LEU A 144 -23.18 -2.82 -9.94
CA LEU A 144 -23.17 -2.57 -11.38
C LEU A 144 -24.53 -2.87 -12.02
N ARG A 145 -25.20 -3.95 -11.58
CA ARG A 145 -26.59 -4.24 -11.98
C ARG A 145 -27.57 -3.19 -11.50
N TRP A 146 -27.41 -2.73 -10.27
CA TRP A 146 -28.26 -1.66 -9.73
C TRP A 146 -28.08 -0.33 -10.48
N GLN A 147 -26.88 -0.05 -10.96
CA GLN A 147 -26.57 1.10 -11.83
C GLN A 147 -27.00 0.90 -13.30
N GLY A 148 -27.39 -0.32 -13.70
CA GLY A 148 -27.78 -0.65 -15.07
C GLY A 148 -26.62 -0.70 -16.06
N ILE A 149 -25.39 -0.88 -15.58
CA ILE A 149 -24.19 -1.03 -16.44
C ILE A 149 -24.12 -2.46 -17.03
N ILE A 150 -24.62 -3.46 -16.30
CA ILE A 150 -24.69 -4.89 -16.66
C ILE A 150 -26.03 -5.49 -16.17
#